data_AF-A0AAV8X3W3-F1
#
_entry.id   AF-A0AAV8X3W3-F1
#
_cell.length_a   1.000
_cell.length_b   1.000
_cell.length_c   1.000
_cell.angle_alpha   90.00
_cell.angle_beta   90.00
_cell.angle_gamma   90.00
#
_symmetry.space_group_name_H-M   'P 1'
#
loop_
_entity.id
_entity.type
_entity.pdbx_description
1 polymer ?
#
loop_
_entity_poly.entity_id
_entity_poly.type
_entity_poly.pdbx_seq_one_letter_code
_entity_poly.pdbx_strand_id
1 'polypeptide(L)'
;MSCGIEKNETPARAKNFTNEEVLLLSELVGKNRSVIENKQSGVITHKQKEAAWQKLTMEFNASTSGDHRSTKMLIKKWRNTKKTSTKSYSANKKSLYKTGGGPKDFSIVLETLVDAIVHDIICARMTGYEAECDSDYVVASMYRFDKYYHLTC
;
A
#
# COMPACT_ATOMS: atom_id res chain seq x y z
N MET A 1 -22.09 15.33 46.53
CA MET A 1 -22.15 14.45 45.34
C MET A 1 -21.17 15.01 44.33
N SER A 2 -19.89 14.64 44.43
CA SER A 2 -18.87 15.17 43.54
C SER A 2 -18.77 14.26 42.32
N CYS A 3 -19.18 14.79 41.16
CA CYS A 3 -18.98 14.16 39.86
C CYS A 3 -17.49 14.28 39.51
N GLY A 4 -16.80 13.14 39.45
CA GLY A 4 -15.40 13.07 39.02
C GLY A 4 -15.31 13.26 37.52
N ILE A 5 -14.56 14.28 37.10
CA ILE A 5 -14.19 14.51 35.70
C ILE A 5 -13.15 13.47 35.31
N GLU A 6 -13.51 12.51 34.47
CA GLU A 6 -12.56 11.58 33.84
C GLU A 6 -11.57 12.35 32.97
N LYS A 7 -10.28 12.06 33.16
CA LYS A 7 -9.18 12.64 32.39
C LYS A 7 -9.31 12.15 30.95
N ASN A 8 -9.54 13.07 30.00
CA ASN A 8 -9.29 12.76 28.61
C ASN A 8 -7.77 12.74 28.42
N GLU A 9 -7.22 11.54 28.21
CA GLU A 9 -5.85 11.38 27.76
C GLU A 9 -5.91 11.37 26.23
N THR A 10 -5.39 12.41 25.59
CA THR A 10 -5.25 12.44 24.13
C THR A 10 -4.42 11.23 23.70
N PRO A 11 -4.89 10.39 22.76
CA PRO A 11 -4.22 9.14 22.44
C PRO A 11 -2.79 9.41 21.96
N ALA A 12 -1.83 8.79 22.63
CA ALA A 12 -0.43 8.84 22.22
C ALA A 12 -0.29 8.43 20.74
N ARG A 13 0.57 9.14 20.01
CA ARG A 13 0.77 8.88 18.59
C ARG A 13 1.20 7.42 18.39
N ALA A 14 0.50 6.70 17.51
CA ALA A 14 0.84 5.32 17.18
C ALA A 14 2.31 5.20 16.72
N LYS A 15 2.98 4.13 17.17
CA LYS A 15 4.38 3.86 16.78
C LYS A 15 4.51 3.74 15.26
N ASN A 16 5.64 4.22 14.74
CA ASN A 16 5.97 4.08 13.33
C ASN A 16 6.12 2.60 12.95
N PHE A 17 6.00 2.31 11.65
CA PHE A 17 6.28 0.97 11.14
C PHE A 17 7.79 0.80 10.94
N THR A 18 8.38 -0.28 11.46
CA THR A 18 9.76 -0.69 11.21
C THR A 18 9.92 -1.25 9.79
N ASN A 19 11.15 -1.36 9.30
CA ASN A 19 11.40 -1.94 7.97
C ASN A 19 10.98 -3.41 7.90
N GLU A 20 11.22 -4.17 8.97
CA GLU A 20 10.80 -5.57 9.10
C GLU A 20 9.28 -5.72 9.06
N GLU A 21 8.55 -4.85 9.77
CA GLU A 21 7.08 -4.82 9.73
C GLU A 21 6.58 -4.50 8.31
N VAL A 22 7.24 -3.60 7.57
CA VAL A 22 6.85 -3.29 6.19
C VAL A 22 7.14 -4.45 5.25
N LEU A 23 8.26 -5.15 5.43
CA LEU A 23 8.61 -6.32 4.65
C LEU A 23 7.59 -7.45 4.88
N LEU A 24 7.33 -7.79 6.14
CA LEU A 24 6.33 -8.79 6.52
C LEU A 24 4.94 -8.45 5.95
N LEU A 25 4.50 -7.20 6.07
CA LEU A 25 3.24 -6.76 5.48
C LEU A 25 3.22 -7.00 3.97
N SER A 26 4.31 -6.70 3.28
CA SER A 26 4.41 -6.86 1.82
C SER A 26 4.35 -8.33 1.40
N GLU A 27 5.03 -9.21 2.14
CA GLU A 27 5.00 -10.66 1.90
C GLU A 27 3.59 -11.24 2.12
N LEU A 28 2.93 -10.87 3.23
CA LEU A 28 1.58 -11.35 3.53
C LEU A 28 0.56 -10.88 2.50
N VAL A 29 0.70 -9.66 1.98
CA VAL A 29 -0.13 -9.18 0.87
C VAL A 29 0.18 -9.95 -0.41
N GLY A 30 1.46 -10.24 -0.69
CA GLY A 30 1.87 -11.08 -1.82
C GLY A 30 1.19 -12.46 -1.82
N LYS A 31 1.14 -13.12 -0.66
CA LYS A 31 0.44 -14.41 -0.49
C LYS A 31 -1.07 -14.32 -0.77
N ASN A 32 -1.70 -13.20 -0.42
CA ASN A 32 -3.15 -12.98 -0.55
C ASN A 32 -3.54 -12.10 -1.76
N ARG A 33 -2.61 -11.90 -2.71
CA ARG A 33 -2.75 -10.92 -3.80
C ARG A 33 -3.98 -11.13 -4.68
N SER A 34 -4.39 -12.39 -4.89
CA SER A 34 -5.53 -12.76 -5.74
C SER A 34 -6.86 -12.20 -5.23
N VAL A 35 -7.00 -12.03 -3.92
CA VAL A 35 -8.20 -11.48 -3.28
C VAL A 35 -8.03 -9.99 -3.03
N ILE A 36 -6.90 -9.58 -2.43
CA ILE A 36 -6.65 -8.19 -2.01
C ILE A 36 -6.58 -7.25 -3.21
N GLU A 37 -5.88 -7.64 -4.27
CA GLU A 37 -5.67 -6.81 -5.47
C GLU A 37 -6.61 -7.19 -6.62
N ASN A 38 -7.69 -7.93 -6.34
CA ASN A 38 -8.72 -8.25 -7.33
C ASN A 38 -9.35 -6.95 -7.88
N LYS A 39 -9.47 -6.81 -9.21
CA LYS A 39 -10.10 -5.65 -9.86
C LYS A 39 -11.63 -5.61 -9.73
N GLN A 40 -12.26 -6.75 -9.44
CA GLN A 40 -13.71 -6.83 -9.35
C GLN A 40 -14.25 -5.99 -8.18
N SER A 41 -15.27 -5.20 -8.49
CA SER A 41 -15.99 -4.38 -7.53
C SER A 41 -17.42 -4.91 -7.39
N GLY A 42 -17.80 -5.26 -6.17
CA GLY A 42 -19.10 -5.82 -5.83
C GLY A 42 -19.21 -6.00 -4.33
N VAL A 43 -20.43 -6.11 -3.81
CA VAL A 43 -20.67 -6.26 -2.37
C VAL A 43 -20.00 -7.53 -1.82
N ILE A 44 -20.05 -8.62 -2.59
CA ILE A 44 -19.42 -9.89 -2.24
C ILE A 44 -17.89 -9.75 -2.23
N THR A 45 -17.32 -9.12 -3.26
CA THR A 45 -15.86 -8.95 -3.36
C THR A 45 -15.33 -8.00 -2.30
N HIS A 46 -16.12 -7.00 -1.88
CA HIS A 46 -15.78 -6.14 -0.75
C HIS A 46 -15.69 -6.92 0.56
N LYS A 47 -16.69 -7.76 0.86
CA LYS A 47 -16.67 -8.61 2.06
C LYS A 47 -15.51 -9.60 2.04
N GLN A 48 -15.20 -10.19 0.89
CA GLN A 48 -14.05 -11.08 0.73
C GLN A 48 -12.72 -10.37 0.98
N LYS A 49 -12.56 -9.15 0.45
CA LYS A 49 -11.37 -8.33 0.70
C LYS A 49 -11.23 -7.96 2.17
N GLU A 50 -12.32 -7.55 2.82
CA GLU A 50 -12.33 -7.23 4.24
C GLU A 50 -11.91 -8.46 5.07
N ALA A 51 -12.49 -9.63 4.80
CA ALA A 51 -12.12 -10.87 5.48
C ALA A 51 -10.65 -11.25 5.25
N ALA A 52 -10.14 -11.08 4.03
CA ALA A 52 -8.72 -11.31 3.72
C ALA A 52 -7.80 -10.36 4.50
N TRP A 53 -8.17 -9.08 4.61
CA TRP A 53 -7.43 -8.10 5.39
C TRP A 53 -7.47 -8.38 6.90
N GLN A 54 -8.61 -8.84 7.43
CA GLN A 54 -8.71 -9.25 8.83
C GLN A 54 -7.84 -10.48 9.12
N LYS A 55 -7.87 -11.49 8.25
CA LYS A 55 -6.99 -12.66 8.36
C LYS A 55 -5.52 -12.26 8.32
N LEU A 56 -5.14 -11.41 7.37
CA LEU A 56 -3.78 -10.86 7.27
C LEU A 56 -3.39 -10.11 8.55
N THR A 57 -4.30 -9.33 9.13
CA THR A 57 -4.04 -8.59 10.36
C THR A 57 -3.75 -9.53 11.53
N MET A 58 -4.52 -10.62 11.65
CA MET A 58 -4.28 -11.64 12.67
C MET A 58 -2.91 -12.30 12.49
N GLU A 59 -2.56 -12.70 11.26
CA GLU A 59 -1.26 -13.31 10.96
C GLU A 59 -0.09 -12.36 11.21
N PHE A 60 -0.25 -11.09 10.82
CA PHE A 60 0.73 -10.03 11.06
C PHE A 60 0.96 -9.83 12.57
N ASN A 61 -0.10 -9.59 13.33
CA ASN A 61 0.02 -9.34 14.77
C ASN A 61 0.53 -10.56 15.54
N ALA A 62 0.23 -11.79 15.08
CA ALA A 62 0.76 -13.01 15.67
C ALA A 62 2.27 -13.21 15.37
N SER A 63 2.74 -12.64 14.27
CA SER A 63 4.15 -12.75 13.83
C SER A 63 5.03 -11.61 14.37
N THR A 64 4.43 -10.54 14.88
CA THR A 64 5.15 -9.39 15.44
C THR A 64 5.08 -9.37 16.96
N SER A 65 6.22 -9.21 17.63
CA SER A 65 6.27 -9.03 19.10
C SER A 65 5.90 -7.61 19.57
N GLY A 66 5.45 -6.73 18.66
CA GLY A 66 5.16 -5.32 18.91
C GLY A 66 3.71 -5.02 19.25
N ASP A 67 3.36 -3.72 19.25
CA ASP A 67 1.98 -3.29 19.46
C ASP A 67 1.08 -3.77 18.32
N HIS A 68 -0.09 -4.30 18.68
CA HIS A 68 -1.08 -4.77 17.73
C HIS A 68 -1.52 -3.65 16.79
N ARG A 69 -1.43 -3.89 15.48
CA ARG A 69 -1.89 -2.95 14.45
C ARG A 69 -3.33 -3.30 14.07
N SER A 70 -4.15 -2.27 13.92
CA SER A 70 -5.50 -2.46 13.36
C SER A 70 -5.44 -2.70 11.85
N THR A 71 -6.44 -3.41 11.33
CA THR A 71 -6.59 -3.67 9.89
C THR A 71 -6.54 -2.39 9.06
N LYS A 72 -7.20 -1.31 9.54
CA LYS A 72 -7.18 0.00 8.88
C LYS A 72 -5.78 0.59 8.76
N MET A 73 -4.93 0.40 9.77
CA MET A 73 -3.53 0.86 9.75
C MET A 73 -2.70 0.09 8.73
N LEU A 74 -2.86 -1.22 8.67
CA LEU A 74 -2.15 -2.08 7.70
C LEU A 74 -2.55 -1.75 6.26
N ILE A 75 -3.86 -1.59 5.99
CA ILE A 75 -4.36 -1.16 4.68
C ILE A 75 -3.76 0.20 4.28
N LYS A 76 -3.80 1.18 5.19
CA LYS A 76 -3.24 2.51 4.94
C LYS A 76 -1.74 2.44 4.66
N LYS A 77 -1.00 1.67 5.45
CA LYS A 77 0.44 1.48 5.27
C LYS A 77 0.74 0.85 3.92
N TRP A 78 0.05 -0.22 3.54
CA TRP A 78 0.20 -0.88 2.24
C TRP A 78 -0.07 0.08 1.06
N ARG A 79 -1.16 0.85 1.12
CA ARG A 79 -1.47 1.86 0.09
C ARG A 79 -0.35 2.88 -0.07
N ASN A 80 0.22 3.34 1.04
CA ASN A 80 1.34 4.27 1.03
C ASN A 80 2.61 3.62 0.48
N THR A 81 2.92 2.38 0.86
CA THR A 81 4.06 1.61 0.32
C THR A 81 3.95 1.50 -1.20
N LYS A 82 2.80 1.08 -1.75
CA LYS A 82 2.58 1.03 -3.20
C LYS A 82 2.85 2.37 -3.89
N LYS A 83 2.34 3.45 -3.31
CA LYS A 83 2.50 4.81 -3.85
C LYS A 83 3.97 5.23 -3.87
N THR A 84 4.69 4.99 -2.77
CA THR A 84 6.12 5.30 -2.66
C THR A 84 6.94 4.49 -3.66
N SER A 85 6.77 3.18 -3.71
CA SER A 85 7.49 2.31 -4.65
C SER A 85 7.22 2.67 -6.10
N THR A 86 5.97 2.98 -6.46
CA THR A 86 5.62 3.45 -7.82
C THR A 86 6.29 4.77 -8.17
N LYS A 87 6.37 5.70 -7.21
CA LYS A 87 7.07 6.99 -7.40
C LYS A 87 8.57 6.76 -7.62
N SER A 88 9.20 5.91 -6.83
CA SER A 88 10.62 5.54 -6.97
C SER A 88 10.88 4.90 -8.32
N TYR A 89 10.04 3.94 -8.74
CA TYR A 89 10.14 3.30 -10.05
C TYR A 89 10.01 4.30 -11.20
N SER A 90 9.03 5.19 -11.13
CA SER A 90 8.81 6.22 -12.16
C SER A 90 9.97 7.23 -12.21
N ALA A 91 10.55 7.59 -11.07
CA ALA A 91 11.72 8.46 -11.00
C ALA A 91 12.96 7.79 -11.61
N ASN A 92 13.16 6.49 -11.32
CA ASN A 92 14.23 5.69 -11.91
C ASN A 92 14.06 5.56 -13.44
N LYS A 93 12.85 5.26 -13.92
CA LYS A 93 12.58 5.21 -15.36
C LYS A 93 12.91 6.56 -16.01
N LYS A 94 12.51 7.67 -15.41
CA LYS A 94 12.80 9.03 -15.93
C LYS A 94 14.29 9.37 -15.93
N SER A 95 15.06 8.95 -14.93
CA SER A 95 16.51 9.23 -14.91
C SER A 95 17.26 8.49 -16.03
N LEU A 96 16.81 7.28 -16.40
CA LEU A 96 17.39 6.52 -17.52
C LEU A 96 17.28 7.25 -18.86
N TYR A 97 16.22 8.01 -19.09
CA TYR A 97 15.99 8.73 -20.34
C TYR A 97 16.52 10.18 -20.34
N LYS A 98 17.19 10.62 -19.27
CA LYS A 98 17.84 11.95 -19.25
C LYS A 98 19.18 11.86 -19.99
N THR A 99 19.19 12.27 -21.26
CA THR A 99 20.41 12.46 -22.05
C THR A 99 20.94 13.88 -21.81
N GLY A 100 21.83 14.02 -20.84
CA GLY A 100 22.43 15.31 -20.49
C GLY A 100 23.85 15.15 -19.95
N GLY A 101 24.74 14.54 -20.74
CA GLY A 101 26.21 14.68 -20.70
C GLY A 101 27.00 14.48 -19.39
N GLY A 102 26.35 14.15 -18.27
CA GLY A 102 26.99 13.96 -16.97
C GLY A 102 27.14 12.49 -16.61
N PRO A 103 28.10 12.13 -15.73
CA PRO A 103 28.24 10.77 -15.23
C PRO A 103 26.92 10.29 -14.62
N LYS A 104 26.51 9.06 -14.98
CA LYS A 104 25.41 8.39 -14.30
C LYS A 104 25.74 8.28 -12.82
N ASP A 105 24.95 8.92 -11.96
CA ASP A 105 24.78 8.42 -10.61
C ASP A 105 24.04 7.07 -10.73
N PHE A 106 24.83 6.01 -10.87
CA PHE A 106 24.39 4.62 -10.75
C PHE A 106 24.07 4.33 -9.29
N SER A 107 23.03 4.97 -8.76
CA SER A 107 22.45 4.53 -7.51
C SER A 107 21.02 5.05 -7.40
N ILE A 108 20.07 4.26 -7.89
CA ILE A 108 18.90 3.88 -7.10
C ILE A 108 18.58 2.48 -7.59
N VAL A 109 19.15 1.52 -6.86
CA VAL A 109 18.81 0.12 -6.95
C VAL A 109 17.31 0.00 -6.65
N LEU A 110 16.65 -1.01 -7.20
CA LEU A 110 15.44 -1.56 -6.59
C LEU A 110 15.88 -2.20 -5.25
N GLU A 111 16.35 -1.38 -4.29
CA GLU A 111 17.30 -1.83 -3.26
C GLU A 111 16.61 -2.58 -2.14
N THR A 112 15.30 -2.34 -1.99
CA THR A 112 14.52 -2.96 -0.93
C THR A 112 13.71 -4.11 -1.50
N LEU A 113 13.74 -5.26 -0.81
CA LEU A 113 12.89 -6.42 -1.12
C LEU A 113 11.41 -6.03 -1.23
N VAL A 114 10.99 -5.00 -0.49
CA VAL A 114 9.64 -4.41 -0.55
C VAL A 114 9.32 -3.90 -1.96
N ASP A 115 10.22 -3.14 -2.59
CA ASP A 115 9.99 -2.59 -3.93
C ASP A 115 9.89 -3.68 -4.99
N ALA A 116 10.69 -4.74 -4.88
CA ALA A 116 10.60 -5.92 -5.74
C ALA A 116 9.25 -6.64 -5.61
N ILE A 117 8.79 -6.88 -4.37
CA ILE A 117 7.49 -7.50 -4.09
C ILE A 117 6.34 -6.63 -4.62
N VAL A 118 6.40 -5.32 -4.37
CA VAL A 118 5.39 -4.38 -4.86
C VAL A 118 5.37 -4.34 -6.39
N HIS A 119 6.54 -4.34 -7.02
CA HIS A 119 6.64 -4.39 -8.48
C HIS A 119 6.07 -5.70 -9.04
N ASP A 120 6.35 -6.86 -8.46
CA ASP A 120 5.74 -8.14 -8.87
C ASP A 120 4.20 -8.08 -8.81
N ILE A 121 3.67 -7.64 -7.67
CA ILE A 121 2.22 -7.54 -7.44
C ILE A 121 1.56 -6.55 -8.41
N ILE A 122 2.22 -5.42 -8.71
CA ILE A 122 1.69 -4.38 -9.59
C ILE A 122 1.92 -4.70 -11.07
N CYS A 123 3.04 -5.30 -11.47
CA CYS A 123 3.37 -5.54 -12.88
C CYS A 123 2.72 -6.80 -13.43
N ALA A 124 2.41 -7.80 -12.60
CA ALA A 124 1.47 -8.86 -12.96
C ALA A 124 0.07 -8.33 -13.37
N ARG A 125 -0.23 -7.06 -13.06
CA ARG A 125 -1.44 -6.33 -13.50
C ARG A 125 -1.37 -5.82 -14.94
N MET A 126 -0.16 -5.67 -15.52
CA MET A 126 0.10 -4.93 -16.77
C MET A 126 0.41 -5.80 -17.99
N THR A 127 0.70 -7.10 -17.81
CA THR A 127 0.89 -8.03 -18.94
C THR A 127 -0.47 -8.39 -19.56
N GLY A 128 -0.95 -7.51 -20.43
CA GLY A 128 -2.17 -7.73 -21.21
C GLY A 128 -2.39 -6.71 -22.34
N TYR A 129 -1.49 -5.74 -22.52
CA TYR A 129 -1.57 -4.81 -23.64
C TYR A 129 -0.17 -4.23 -23.90
N GLU A 130 0.45 -4.60 -25.02
CA GLU A 130 1.51 -3.76 -25.58
C GLU A 130 0.84 -2.50 -26.13
N ALA A 131 0.88 -1.41 -25.35
CA ALA A 131 0.57 -0.09 -25.88
C ALA A 131 1.87 0.49 -26.44
N GLU A 132 1.96 0.50 -27.77
CA GLU A 132 2.87 1.39 -28.48
C GLU A 132 2.68 2.83 -28.00
N CYS A 133 3.81 3.50 -27.88
CA CYS A 133 3.99 4.83 -27.32
C CYS A 133 2.98 5.84 -27.87
N ASP A 134 2.18 6.48 -27.00
CA ASP A 134 2.07 7.93 -27.06
C ASP A 134 1.76 8.53 -25.68
N SER A 135 2.14 9.78 -25.56
CA SER A 135 2.09 10.73 -24.46
C SER A 135 1.02 10.55 -23.34
N ASP A 136 1.39 11.02 -22.13
CA ASP A 136 0.53 11.37 -20.99
C ASP A 136 -0.44 10.32 -20.39
N TYR A 137 0.06 9.16 -19.94
CA TYR A 137 -0.73 8.31 -19.03
C TYR A 137 -0.78 8.84 -17.59
N VAL A 138 -1.75 9.73 -17.35
CA VAL A 138 -2.24 10.12 -16.03
C VAL A 138 -2.79 8.90 -15.27
N VAL A 139 -2.00 8.33 -14.35
CA VAL A 139 -2.52 7.40 -13.32
C VAL A 139 -3.27 8.16 -12.21
N ALA A 140 -4.08 9.15 -12.60
CA ALA A 140 -4.87 9.99 -11.71
C ALA A 140 -6.33 9.50 -11.53
N SER A 141 -6.76 8.46 -12.24
CA SER A 141 -8.17 8.07 -12.34
C SER A 141 -8.55 6.72 -11.69
N MET A 142 -7.66 6.04 -10.96
CA MET A 142 -8.02 4.77 -10.26
C MET A 142 -7.92 4.80 -8.73
N TYR A 143 -7.74 5.96 -8.10
CA TYR A 143 -7.79 6.11 -6.63
C TYR A 143 -8.80 7.17 -6.17
N ARG A 144 -9.96 7.26 -6.83
CA ARG A 144 -11.12 8.00 -6.32
C ARG A 144 -12.15 7.00 -5.79
N PHE A 145 -11.90 6.48 -4.60
CA PHE A 145 -12.93 5.80 -3.81
C PHE A 145 -12.85 6.31 -2.37
N ASP A 146 -13.19 7.59 -2.23
CA ASP A 146 -13.58 8.20 -0.95
C ASP A 146 -14.28 9.54 -1.24
N LYS A 147 -15.58 9.46 -1.56
CA LYS A 147 -16.58 10.40 -1.04
C LYS A 147 -18.00 9.86 -1.28
N TYR A 148 -18.79 9.92 -0.22
CA TYR A 148 -20.24 9.71 -0.12
C TYR A 148 -20.75 8.26 -0.09
N TYR A 149 -20.75 7.67 1.11
CA TYR A 149 -21.97 7.13 1.71
C TYR A 149 -21.96 7.46 3.20
N HIS A 150 -22.47 8.64 3.52
CA HIS A 150 -23.04 8.93 4.83
C HIS A 150 -24.21 9.87 4.59
N LEU A 151 -25.42 9.31 4.60
CA LEU A 151 -26.60 9.88 5.23
C LEU A 151 -27.63 8.76 5.32
N THR A 152 -27.90 8.42 6.57
CA THR A 152 -28.94 7.58 7.13
C THR A 152 -30.30 8.27 7.06
N CYS A 153 -31.36 7.43 7.07
CA CYS A 153 -32.81 7.68 6.98
C CYS A 153 -33.35 7.96 5.58
#